data_AF-A0A3D2V800-F1
#
_entry.id   AF-A0A3D2V800-F1
#
_cell.length_a   1.000
_cell.length_b   1.000
_cell.length_c   1.000
_cell.angle_alpha   90.00
_cell.angle_beta   90.00
_cell.angle_gamma   90.00
#
_symmetry.space_group_name_H-M   'P 1'
#
loop_
_entity.id
_entity.type
_entity.pdbx_description
1 polymer ?
#
loop_
_entity_poly.entity_id
_entity_poly.type
_entity_poly.pdbx_seq_one_letter_code
_entity_poly.pdbx_strand_id
1 'polypeptide(L)'
;MLIKLKKIALLALAMILVAGSSENAEARKRLLPFRNQEVQMQAQMAAVTPWNGNFMHQAYGAPVALVVPPNANTSRQYGWGVSKSIIMPLGHQYNLVYPGANVSGYGPYHATPRWPQNSSQFGVYYLRAPW
;
A
#
# COMPACT_ATOMS: atom_id res chain seq x y z
N MET A 1 27.12 42.51 -39.62
CA MET A 1 25.66 42.28 -39.41
C MET A 1 25.35 40.84 -38.97
N LEU A 2 25.95 39.83 -39.61
CA LEU A 2 25.72 38.39 -39.32
C LEU A 2 26.00 37.94 -37.88
N ILE A 3 27.03 38.50 -37.22
CA ILE A 3 27.43 38.13 -35.85
C ILE A 3 26.40 38.62 -34.81
N LYS A 4 25.79 39.79 -35.01
CA LYS A 4 24.76 40.32 -34.11
C LYS A 4 23.48 39.46 -34.20
N LEU A 5 23.11 39.03 -35.41
CA LEU A 5 21.93 38.21 -35.64
C LEU A 5 22.05 36.82 -34.99
N LYS A 6 23.22 36.17 -35.08
CA LYS A 6 23.48 34.88 -34.40
C LYS A 6 23.37 34.98 -32.88
N LYS A 7 23.86 36.07 -32.27
CA LYS A 7 23.76 36.28 -30.81
C LYS A 7 22.31 36.46 -30.34
N ILE A 8 21.49 37.18 -31.11
CA ILE A 8 20.07 37.38 -30.82
C ILE A 8 19.31 36.06 -30.94
N ALA A 9 19.59 35.25 -31.98
CA ALA A 9 18.99 33.94 -32.14
C ALA A 9 19.34 32.97 -30.99
N LEU A 10 20.58 33.02 -30.50
CA LEU A 10 21.04 32.19 -29.38
C LEU A 10 20.37 32.57 -28.05
N LEU A 11 20.16 33.87 -27.82
CA LEU A 11 19.42 34.37 -26.65
C LEU A 11 17.94 33.98 -26.69
N ALA A 12 17.30 34.05 -27.86
CA ALA A 12 15.91 33.63 -28.02
C ALA A 12 15.74 32.13 -27.77
N LEU A 13 16.66 31.29 -28.28
CA LEU A 13 16.64 29.85 -28.06
C LEU A 13 16.82 29.48 -26.57
N ALA A 14 17.71 30.19 -25.85
CA ALA A 14 17.92 29.98 -24.43
C ALA A 14 16.69 30.31 -23.58
N MET A 15 15.95 31.37 -23.93
CA MET A 15 14.72 31.73 -23.20
C MET A 15 13.57 30.74 -23.43
N ILE A 16 13.44 30.19 -24.64
CA ILE A 16 12.42 29.16 -24.94
C ILE A 16 12.70 27.86 -24.17
N LEU A 17 13.97 27.48 -24.01
CA LEU A 17 14.38 26.30 -23.24
C LEU A 17 14.08 26.43 -21.73
N VAL A 18 14.18 27.63 -21.17
CA VAL A 18 13.91 27.86 -19.74
C VAL A 18 12.40 27.84 -19.45
N ALA A 19 11.58 28.45 -20.32
CA ALA A 19 10.13 28.53 -20.13
C ALA A 19 9.42 27.16 -20.19
N GLY A 20 9.91 26.19 -20.98
CA GLY A 20 9.29 24.86 -21.09
C GLY A 20 9.52 23.91 -19.90
N SER A 21 10.35 24.29 -18.93
CA SER A 21 10.80 23.41 -17.85
C SER A 21 10.14 23.65 -16.48
N SER A 22 9.48 24.80 -16.28
CA SER A 22 8.96 25.20 -14.97
C SER A 22 7.58 24.62 -14.64
N GLU A 23 6.71 24.41 -15.63
CA GLU A 23 5.30 24.05 -15.39
C GLU A 23 5.13 22.59 -14.92
N ASN A 24 5.93 21.67 -15.44
CA ASN A 24 5.81 20.23 -15.13
C ASN A 24 6.45 19.82 -13.78
N ALA A 25 7.31 20.67 -13.21
CA ALA A 25 8.06 20.36 -11.99
C ALA A 25 7.32 20.80 -10.71
N GLU A 26 6.59 21.92 -10.74
CA GLU A 26 5.96 22.48 -9.55
C GLU A 26 4.66 21.76 -9.14
N ALA A 27 3.89 21.26 -10.11
CA ALA A 27 2.67 20.48 -9.84
C ALA A 27 2.97 19.16 -9.10
N ARG A 28 4.12 18.54 -9.38
CA ARG A 28 4.62 17.39 -8.63
C ARG A 28 5.06 17.83 -7.22
N LYS A 29 5.87 18.88 -7.09
CA LYS A 29 6.40 19.35 -5.78
C LYS A 29 5.33 19.74 -4.76
N ARG A 30 4.16 20.24 -5.18
CA ARG A 30 3.06 20.59 -4.25
C ARG A 30 2.37 19.38 -3.58
N LEU A 31 2.38 18.21 -4.21
CA LEU A 31 1.71 17.01 -3.70
C LEU A 31 2.69 15.97 -3.13
N LEU A 32 3.98 16.10 -3.47
CA LEU A 32 5.03 15.20 -3.01
C LEU A 32 5.23 15.13 -1.48
N PRO A 33 5.20 16.22 -0.69
CA PRO A 33 5.50 16.11 0.74
C PRO A 33 4.46 15.29 1.51
N PHE A 34 3.17 15.47 1.21
CA PHE A 34 2.09 14.75 1.88
C PHE A 34 2.06 13.25 1.51
N ARG A 35 2.23 12.94 0.22
CA ARG A 35 2.31 11.56 -0.27
C ARG A 35 3.48 10.80 0.37
N ASN A 36 4.64 11.45 0.50
CA ASN A 36 5.83 10.81 1.05
C ASN A 36 5.71 10.52 2.55
N GLN A 37 5.07 11.40 3.31
CA GLN A 37 4.88 11.23 4.74
C GLN A 37 3.88 10.11 5.05
N GLU A 38 2.76 10.03 4.32
CA GLU A 38 1.79 8.94 4.44
C GLU A 38 2.40 7.58 4.06
N VAL A 39 3.21 7.53 3.00
CA VAL A 39 3.90 6.30 2.57
C VAL A 39 4.90 5.85 3.64
N GLN A 40 5.65 6.78 4.24
CA GLN A 40 6.59 6.46 5.32
C GLN A 40 5.86 5.95 6.57
N MET A 41 4.77 6.60 6.99
CA MET A 41 3.97 6.15 8.13
C MET A 41 3.36 4.77 7.88
N GLN A 42 2.86 4.52 6.66
CA GLN A 42 2.32 3.21 6.31
C GLN A 42 3.39 2.13 6.25
N ALA A 43 4.59 2.43 5.74
CA ALA A 43 5.72 1.49 5.77
C ALA A 43 6.20 1.19 7.20
N GLN A 44 6.20 2.18 8.09
CA GLN A 44 6.49 1.99 9.52
C GLN A 44 5.44 1.10 10.19
N MET A 45 4.15 1.33 9.91
CA MET A 45 3.05 0.50 10.43
C MET A 45 3.11 -0.93 9.89
N ALA A 46 3.48 -1.12 8.61
CA ALA A 46 3.66 -2.43 8.00
C ALA A 46 4.81 -3.21 8.66
N ALA A 47 5.87 -2.53 9.11
CA ALA A 47 7.00 -3.18 9.77
C ALA A 47 6.66 -3.74 11.16
N VAL A 48 5.66 -3.17 11.84
CA VAL A 48 5.27 -3.57 13.21
C VAL A 48 3.94 -4.31 13.27
N THR A 49 3.13 -4.25 12.22
CA THR A 49 1.81 -4.90 12.19
C THR A 49 1.87 -6.18 11.38
N PRO A 50 1.57 -7.34 11.99
CA PRO A 50 1.50 -8.60 11.25
C PRO A 50 0.41 -8.55 10.18
N TRP A 51 0.66 -9.19 9.04
CA TRP A 51 -0.30 -9.20 7.93
C TRP A 51 -1.50 -10.13 8.18
N ASN A 52 -1.32 -11.15 9.02
CA ASN A 52 -2.31 -12.15 9.37
C ASN A 52 -2.77 -12.01 10.82
N GLY A 53 -3.81 -12.74 11.20
CA GLY A 53 -4.22 -12.96 12.59
C GLY A 53 -3.75 -14.30 13.16
N ASN A 54 -4.31 -14.69 14.31
CA ASN A 54 -3.85 -15.82 15.09
C ASN A 54 -4.49 -17.19 14.73
N PHE A 55 -5.27 -17.28 13.64
CA PHE A 55 -5.89 -18.54 13.22
C PHE A 55 -5.27 -19.08 11.94
N MET A 56 -5.12 -20.40 11.86
CA MET A 56 -4.66 -21.10 10.66
C MET A 56 -5.82 -21.61 9.82
N HIS A 57 -5.59 -21.72 8.52
CA HIS A 57 -6.53 -22.35 7.60
C HIS A 57 -6.46 -23.88 7.74
N GLN A 58 -7.62 -24.53 7.84
CA GLN A 58 -7.73 -25.97 8.12
C GLN A 58 -7.01 -26.83 7.07
N ALA A 59 -7.01 -26.43 5.80
CA ALA A 59 -6.38 -27.19 4.73
C ALA A 59 -4.84 -27.07 4.68
N TYR A 60 -4.27 -25.99 5.22
CA TYR A 60 -2.85 -25.68 5.03
C TYR A 60 -2.05 -25.68 6.35
N GLY A 61 -2.72 -25.66 7.51
CA GLY A 61 -2.04 -25.53 8.80
C GLY A 61 -1.33 -24.18 9.00
N ALA A 62 -1.60 -23.20 8.12
CA ALA A 62 -1.03 -21.87 8.14
C ALA A 62 -2.10 -20.83 7.76
N PRO A 63 -1.94 -19.55 8.14
CA PRO A 63 -2.80 -18.49 7.67
C PRO A 63 -2.66 -18.32 6.15
N VAL A 64 -3.79 -18.05 5.49
CA VAL A 64 -3.89 -17.87 4.04
C VAL A 64 -4.16 -16.40 3.73
N ALA A 65 -3.41 -15.85 2.76
CA ALA A 65 -3.64 -14.52 2.25
C ALA A 65 -4.74 -14.51 1.18
N LEU A 66 -5.79 -13.72 1.41
CA LEU A 66 -6.75 -13.32 0.40
C LEU A 66 -6.25 -12.02 -0.25
N VAL A 67 -5.64 -12.15 -1.43
CA VAL A 67 -5.10 -11.01 -2.16
C VAL A 67 -6.24 -10.19 -2.76
N VAL A 68 -6.29 -8.90 -2.43
CA VAL A 68 -7.26 -7.94 -2.96
C VAL A 68 -6.58 -6.86 -3.80
N PRO A 69 -7.30 -6.16 -4.69
CA PRO A 69 -6.72 -5.07 -5.48
C PRO A 69 -6.05 -3.98 -4.62
N PRO A 70 -5.04 -3.25 -5.13
CA PRO A 70 -4.32 -2.22 -4.35
C PRO A 70 -5.20 -1.08 -3.86
N ASN A 71 -6.28 -0.79 -4.59
CA ASN A 71 -7.25 0.26 -4.27
C ASN A 71 -8.28 -0.15 -3.20
N ALA A 72 -8.26 -1.39 -2.71
CA ALA A 72 -9.17 -1.85 -1.65
C ALA A 72 -8.79 -1.22 -0.31
N ASN A 73 -9.66 -0.37 0.25
CA ASN A 73 -9.36 0.37 1.48
C ASN A 73 -9.83 -0.28 2.78
N THR A 74 -10.75 -1.24 2.69
CA THR A 74 -11.39 -1.83 3.87
C THR A 74 -11.54 -3.33 3.72
N SER A 75 -11.43 -4.03 4.85
CA SER A 75 -11.79 -5.45 4.97
C SER A 75 -13.10 -5.57 5.73
N ARG A 76 -13.81 -6.67 5.47
CA ARG A 76 -15.04 -7.00 6.18
C ARG A 76 -14.90 -8.39 6.79
N GLN A 77 -15.15 -8.45 8.10
CA GLN A 77 -15.31 -9.71 8.83
C GLN A 77 -16.78 -9.94 9.09
N TYR A 78 -17.29 -11.09 8.67
CA TYR A 78 -18.69 -11.47 8.85
C TYR A 78 -18.84 -12.23 10.16
N GLY A 79 -19.70 -11.73 11.05
CA GLY A 79 -20.02 -12.39 12.32
C GLY A 79 -21.27 -13.24 12.21
N TRP A 80 -21.30 -14.36 12.92
CA TRP A 80 -22.50 -15.18 13.07
C TRP A 80 -23.31 -14.64 14.26
N GLY A 81 -24.40 -13.92 13.98
CA GLY A 81 -25.25 -13.32 15.02
C GLY A 81 -25.51 -11.83 14.79
N VAL A 82 -26.30 -11.23 15.68
CA VAL A 82 -26.75 -9.83 15.55
C VAL A 82 -25.57 -8.87 15.78
N SER A 83 -25.34 -7.98 14.81
CA SER A 83 -24.39 -6.86 14.90
C SER A 83 -22.93 -7.23 15.20
N LYS A 84 -22.46 -8.40 14.76
CA LYS A 84 -21.06 -8.87 14.96
C LYS A 84 -20.15 -8.68 13.74
N SER A 85 -20.66 -8.10 12.64
CA SER A 85 -19.84 -7.83 11.45
C SER A 85 -19.04 -6.54 11.64
N ILE A 86 -17.73 -6.61 11.40
CA ILE A 86 -16.81 -5.49 11.62
C ILE A 86 -16.17 -5.12 10.28
N ILE A 87 -16.08 -3.81 10.03
CA ILE A 87 -15.32 -3.25 8.91
C ILE A 87 -14.07 -2.60 9.49
N MET A 88 -12.91 -2.96 8.96
CA MET A 88 -11.62 -2.44 9.41
C MET A 88 -10.88 -1.82 8.23
N PRO A 89 -10.16 -0.71 8.41
CA PRO A 89 -9.28 -0.20 7.37
C PRO A 89 -8.21 -1.25 7.06
N LEU A 90 -7.95 -1.48 5.77
CA LEU A 90 -6.82 -2.29 5.33
C LEU A 90 -5.60 -1.39 5.22
N GLY A 91 -4.51 -1.67 5.92
CA GLY A 91 -3.25 -0.94 5.75
C GLY A 91 -2.50 -1.37 4.49
N HIS A 92 -1.43 -0.63 4.16
CA HIS A 92 -0.37 -1.16 3.32
C HIS A 92 0.41 -2.20 4.14
N GLN A 93 0.51 -3.44 3.64
CA GLN A 93 1.16 -4.56 4.33
C GLN A 93 2.47 -4.98 3.67
N TYR A 94 2.88 -4.29 2.61
CA TYR A 94 4.20 -4.49 2.00
C TYR A 94 5.10 -3.32 2.37
N ASN A 95 6.40 -3.55 2.35
CA ASN A 95 7.34 -2.47 2.08
C ASN A 95 7.46 -2.37 0.54
N LEU A 96 7.79 -1.20 -0.02
CA LEU A 96 8.07 -1.06 -1.47
C LEU A 96 9.14 -2.07 -1.94
N VAL A 97 9.97 -2.53 -1.00
CA VAL A 97 10.93 -3.62 -1.14
C VAL A 97 10.28 -4.92 -0.64
N TYR A 98 10.16 -5.92 -1.53
CA TYR A 98 9.65 -7.26 -1.23
C TYR A 98 10.21 -7.81 0.10
N PRO A 99 9.37 -8.02 1.14
CA PRO A 99 9.84 -8.38 2.49
C PRO A 99 10.28 -9.86 2.65
N GLY A 100 10.48 -10.60 1.57
CA GLY A 100 10.85 -12.02 1.62
C GLY A 100 9.67 -12.95 1.93
N ALA A 101 9.96 -14.24 1.98
CA ALA A 101 8.96 -15.27 2.23
C ALA A 101 8.43 -15.22 3.67
N ASN A 102 7.14 -14.94 3.81
CA ASN A 102 6.28 -15.30 4.95
C ASN A 102 6.87 -15.11 6.35
N VAL A 103 7.06 -13.86 6.79
CA VAL A 103 7.07 -13.60 8.24
C VAL A 103 5.61 -13.49 8.68
N SER A 104 4.95 -14.63 8.80
CA SER A 104 3.62 -14.67 9.39
C SER A 104 3.76 -14.33 10.87
N GLY A 105 3.18 -13.21 11.29
CA GLY A 105 3.59 -12.53 12.53
C GLY A 105 2.94 -13.06 13.81
N TYR A 106 2.23 -14.20 13.76
CA TYR A 106 1.59 -14.79 14.93
C TYR A 106 1.88 -16.30 15.04
N GLY A 107 3.02 -16.71 15.60
CA GLY A 107 3.25 -18.13 15.95
C GLY A 107 3.07 -18.36 17.46
N PRO A 108 2.39 -19.44 17.93
CA PRO A 108 1.66 -20.50 17.21
C PRO A 108 0.19 -20.15 16.89
N TYR A 109 -0.30 -20.62 15.73
CA TYR A 109 -1.69 -20.40 15.28
C TYR A 109 -2.71 -21.32 15.98
N HIS A 110 -3.92 -20.82 16.16
CA HIS A 110 -5.06 -21.61 16.59
C HIS A 110 -5.78 -22.26 15.41
N ALA A 111 -6.21 -23.50 15.60
CA ALA A 111 -7.18 -24.12 14.70
C ALA A 111 -8.51 -23.37 14.76
N THR A 112 -9.28 -23.43 13.66
CA THR A 112 -10.66 -22.96 13.65
C THR A 112 -11.47 -23.69 14.74
N PRO A 113 -12.12 -22.97 15.66
CA PRO A 113 -12.93 -23.59 16.71
C PRO A 113 -14.15 -24.27 16.10
N ARG A 114 -14.72 -25.26 16.83
CA ARG A 114 -15.93 -25.98 16.40
C ARG A 114 -17.11 -25.06 16.10
N TRP A 115 -17.24 -23.98 16.86
CA TRP A 115 -18.28 -22.97 16.71
C TRP A 115 -17.62 -21.60 16.47
N PRO A 116 -17.26 -21.28 15.22
CA PRO A 116 -16.70 -19.98 14.90
C PRO A 116 -17.74 -18.89 15.19
N GLN A 117 -17.25 -17.74 15.64
CA GLN A 117 -17.97 -16.50 15.90
C GLN A 117 -17.94 -15.57 14.69
N ASN A 118 -16.88 -15.64 13.88
CA ASN A 118 -16.73 -14.80 12.69
C ASN A 118 -15.87 -15.47 11.60
N SER A 119 -15.75 -14.80 10.45
CA SER A 119 -14.98 -15.28 9.30
C SER A 119 -13.45 -15.24 9.49
N SER A 120 -12.92 -14.46 10.44
CA SER A 120 -11.46 -14.38 10.64
C SER A 120 -10.88 -15.61 11.35
N GLN A 121 -11.74 -16.46 11.94
CA GLN A 121 -11.35 -17.72 12.57
C GLN A 121 -11.09 -18.87 11.59
N PHE A 122 -11.37 -18.69 10.30
CA PHE A 122 -11.00 -19.64 9.25
C PHE A 122 -9.55 -19.46 8.76
N GLY A 123 -8.81 -18.51 9.35
CA GLY A 123 -7.41 -18.27 9.01
C GLY A 123 -7.18 -17.67 7.63
N VAL A 124 -8.19 -16.98 7.06
CA VAL A 124 -8.07 -16.24 5.80
C VAL A 124 -8.02 -14.75 6.11
N TYR A 125 -6.96 -14.08 5.69
CA TYR A 125 -6.71 -12.66 5.98
C TYR A 125 -6.52 -11.86 4.70
N TYR A 126 -7.15 -10.68 4.67
CA TYR A 126 -7.04 -9.76 3.54
C TYR A 126 -5.63 -9.21 3.45
N LEU A 127 -5.06 -9.28 2.24
CA LEU A 127 -3.77 -8.72 1.90
C LEU A 127 -3.95 -7.89 0.63
N ARG A 128 -3.67 -6.59 0.65
CA ARG A 128 -3.69 -5.80 -0.61
C ARG A 128 -2.66 -6.35 -1.57
N ALA A 129 -2.82 -6.20 -2.87
CA ALA A 129 -1.81 -6.54 -3.87
C ALA A 129 -0.77 -5.42 -3.98
N PRO A 130 0.51 -5.74 -4.30
CA PRO A 130 1.57 -4.74 -4.47
C PRO A 130 1.61 -4.10 -5.87
N TRP A 131 0.73 -4.48 -6.80
CA TRP A 131 0.71 -4.02 -8.20
C TRP A 131 -0.63 -3.40 -8.62
#